data_AF-A0A2D4MIJ1-F1
#
_entry.id   AF-A0A2D4MIJ1-F1
#
_cell.length_a   1.000
_cell.length_b   1.000
_cell.length_c   1.000
_cell.angle_alpha   90.00
_cell.angle_beta   90.00
_cell.angle_gamma   90.00
#
_symmetry.space_group_name_H-M   'P 1'
#
loop_
_entity.id
_entity.type
_entity.pdbx_description
1 polymer ?
#
loop_
_entity_poly.entity_id
_entity_poly.type
_entity_poly.pdbx_seq_one_letter_code
_entity_poly.pdbx_strand_id
1 'polypeptide(L)'
;AECCLIANVFPLYSKKLYAAMHEPDAVEGVSALRKAEPSLKEQILEHESIGLLRDATACYDRAIQLEPEQIIHYQGVVKSMLGLGQFSTVITQVNGVLAKRPEWTPELNSYRVEAAWKLTQWDSLENYLASDGKSNTWSIRLGQLLLSAKKKEAATFYETLRTVRAEQIVPLSAASFERGSYQRGYE
;
A
#
# COMPACT_ATOMS: atom_id res chain seq x y z
N ALA A 1 0.18 -39.23 -7.52
CA ALA A 1 -0.63 -38.01 -7.26
C ALA A 1 0.05 -37.08 -6.25
N GLU A 2 0.72 -37.59 -5.20
CA GLU A 2 1.37 -36.77 -4.16
C GLU A 2 2.60 -35.98 -4.62
N CYS A 3 3.40 -36.48 -5.57
CA CYS A 3 4.54 -35.72 -6.11
C CYS A 3 4.16 -34.42 -6.86
N CYS A 4 2.95 -34.34 -7.44
CA CYS A 4 2.48 -33.12 -8.11
C CYS A 4 2.02 -32.05 -7.11
N LEU A 5 1.51 -32.44 -5.95
CA LEU A 5 1.13 -31.51 -4.88
C LEU A 5 2.37 -30.85 -4.28
N ILE A 6 3.43 -31.62 -4.01
CA ILE A 6 4.70 -31.09 -3.50
C ILE A 6 5.35 -30.13 -4.52
N ALA A 7 5.28 -30.47 -5.82
CA ALA A 7 5.83 -29.65 -6.90
C ALA A 7 5.14 -28.27 -7.08
N ASN A 8 3.86 -28.13 -6.68
CA ASN A 8 3.11 -26.88 -6.82
C ASN A 8 3.01 -26.08 -5.50
N VAL A 9 3.04 -26.75 -4.34
CA VAL A 9 2.91 -26.09 -3.03
C VAL A 9 4.22 -25.44 -2.59
N PHE A 10 5.37 -26.08 -2.87
CA PHE A 10 6.68 -25.55 -2.48
C PHE A 10 7.01 -24.21 -3.17
N PRO A 11 6.82 -24.03 -4.50
CA PRO A 11 7.07 -22.75 -5.16
C PRO A 11 6.18 -21.61 -4.63
N LEU A 12 4.91 -21.89 -4.29
CA LEU A 12 3.98 -20.89 -3.77
C LEU A 12 4.43 -20.35 -2.41
N TYR A 13 4.80 -21.26 -1.50
CA TYR A 13 5.23 -20.88 -0.16
C TYR A 13 6.55 -20.11 -0.18
N SER A 14 7.51 -20.56 -1.00
CA SER A 14 8.77 -19.86 -1.21
C SER A 14 8.58 -18.44 -1.76
N LYS A 15 7.67 -18.22 -2.72
CA LYS A 15 7.38 -16.87 -3.24
C LYS A 15 6.87 -15.92 -2.15
N LYS A 16 6.00 -16.40 -1.25
CA LYS A 16 5.50 -15.57 -0.14
C LYS A 16 6.61 -15.19 0.83
N LEU A 17 7.55 -16.11 1.09
CA LEU A 17 8.73 -15.83 1.92
C LEU A 17 9.64 -14.80 1.26
N TYR A 18 9.98 -14.97 -0.02
CA TYR A 18 10.84 -14.03 -0.75
C TYR A 18 10.20 -12.65 -0.90
N ALA A 19 8.89 -12.59 -1.17
CA ALA A 19 8.15 -11.33 -1.18
C ALA A 19 8.15 -10.64 0.19
N ALA A 20 7.98 -11.39 1.29
CA ALA A 20 8.06 -10.85 2.64
C ALA A 20 9.48 -10.38 3.03
N MET A 21 10.52 -10.91 2.39
CA MET A 21 11.90 -10.47 2.56
C MET A 21 12.27 -9.29 1.65
N HIS A 22 11.36 -8.84 0.78
CA HIS A 22 11.60 -7.82 -0.24
C HIS A 22 12.72 -8.21 -1.24
N GLU A 23 12.79 -9.49 -1.61
CA GLU A 23 13.77 -10.01 -2.59
C GLU A 23 13.08 -10.32 -3.94
N PRO A 24 12.99 -9.35 -4.86
CA PRO A 24 12.27 -9.53 -6.13
C PRO A 24 12.92 -10.56 -7.06
N ASP A 25 14.26 -10.58 -7.12
CA ASP A 25 15.04 -11.52 -7.94
C ASP A 25 14.74 -12.98 -7.61
N ALA A 26 14.55 -13.28 -6.31
CA ALA A 26 14.22 -14.62 -5.86
C ALA A 26 12.78 -15.02 -6.25
N VAL A 27 11.84 -14.08 -6.24
CA VAL A 27 10.46 -14.32 -6.71
C VAL A 27 10.45 -14.58 -8.22
N GLU A 28 11.24 -13.85 -9.00
CA GLU A 28 11.40 -14.08 -10.44
C GLU A 28 12.01 -15.46 -10.73
N GLY A 29 13.07 -15.84 -10.00
CA GLY A 29 13.70 -17.15 -10.14
C GLY A 29 12.75 -18.32 -9.89
N VAL A 30 11.89 -18.22 -8.87
CA VAL A 30 10.86 -19.23 -8.60
C VAL A 30 9.77 -19.22 -9.68
N SER A 31 9.48 -18.06 -10.28
CA SER A 31 8.52 -17.94 -11.38
C SER A 31 9.01 -18.59 -12.68
N ALA A 32 10.31 -18.43 -13.00
CA ALA A 32 10.95 -19.02 -14.18
C ALA A 32 10.99 -20.55 -14.16
N LEU A 33 11.06 -21.17 -12.97
CA LEU A 33 11.10 -22.63 -12.80
C LEU A 33 9.72 -23.30 -12.89
N ARG A 34 8.64 -22.52 -12.99
CA ARG A 34 7.26 -23.03 -12.95
C ARG A 34 6.84 -23.62 -14.31
N LYS A 35 6.08 -24.72 -14.25
CA LYS A 35 5.49 -25.40 -15.42
C LYS A 35 3.97 -25.27 -15.55
N ALA A 36 3.28 -24.83 -14.50
CA ALA A 36 1.82 -24.67 -14.47
C ALA A 36 1.41 -23.19 -14.63
N GLU A 37 0.16 -22.96 -15.06
CA GLU A 37 -0.38 -21.60 -15.14
C GLU A 37 -0.52 -20.95 -13.75
N PRO A 38 -0.16 -19.66 -13.61
CA PRO A 38 -0.30 -18.92 -12.35
C PRO A 38 -1.75 -18.79 -11.91
N SER A 39 -2.00 -18.98 -10.61
CA SER A 39 -3.24 -18.48 -10.00
C SER A 39 -3.28 -16.95 -9.97
N LEU A 40 -4.46 -16.33 -9.94
CA LEU A 40 -4.58 -14.86 -9.93
C LEU A 40 -3.83 -14.21 -8.74
N LYS A 41 -3.87 -14.87 -7.57
CA LYS A 41 -3.13 -14.43 -6.37
C LYS A 41 -1.62 -14.49 -6.56
N GLU A 42 -1.13 -15.47 -7.32
CA GLU A 42 0.30 -15.55 -7.67
C GLU A 42 0.72 -14.48 -8.66
N GLN A 43 -0.12 -14.17 -9.66
CA GLN A 43 0.18 -13.10 -10.64
C GLN A 43 0.30 -11.75 -9.93
N ILE A 44 -0.61 -11.48 -9.00
CA ILE A 44 -0.57 -10.27 -8.16
C ILE A 44 0.75 -10.19 -7.41
N LEU A 45 1.11 -11.25 -6.67
CA LEU A 45 2.34 -11.28 -5.88
C LEU A 45 3.60 -11.09 -6.74
N GLU A 46 3.60 -11.70 -7.93
CA GLU A 46 4.69 -11.61 -8.90
C GLU A 46 4.82 -10.18 -9.44
N HIS A 47 3.74 -9.57 -9.94
CA HIS A 47 3.77 -8.19 -10.42
C HIS A 47 4.10 -7.16 -9.34
N GLU A 48 3.63 -7.36 -8.09
CA GLU A 48 4.02 -6.53 -6.96
C GLU A 48 5.52 -6.65 -6.66
N SER A 49 6.08 -7.85 -6.68
CA SER A 49 7.51 -8.06 -6.43
C SER A 49 8.39 -7.44 -7.50
N ILE A 50 8.03 -7.56 -8.77
CA ILE A 50 8.81 -7.03 -9.91
C ILE A 50 8.62 -5.49 -10.04
N GLY A 51 7.60 -4.92 -9.41
CA GLY A 51 7.27 -3.50 -9.55
C GLY A 51 6.52 -3.17 -10.85
N LEU A 52 5.92 -4.17 -11.51
CA LEU A 52 5.06 -4.00 -12.68
C LEU A 52 3.66 -3.53 -12.25
N LEU A 53 3.58 -2.28 -11.78
CA LEU A 53 2.38 -1.73 -11.15
C LEU A 53 1.16 -1.66 -12.10
N ARG A 54 1.38 -1.50 -13.42
CA ARG A 54 0.28 -1.48 -14.40
C ARG A 54 -0.36 -2.86 -14.56
N ASP A 55 0.45 -3.90 -14.63
CA ASP A 55 -0.04 -5.27 -14.75
C ASP A 55 -0.67 -5.73 -13.43
N ALA A 56 -0.09 -5.31 -12.29
CA ALA A 56 -0.70 -5.50 -10.97
C ALA A 56 -2.11 -4.90 -10.89
N THR A 57 -2.32 -3.66 -11.37
CA THR A 57 -3.67 -3.05 -11.39
C THR A 57 -4.67 -3.88 -12.21
N ALA A 58 -4.28 -4.39 -13.37
CA ALA A 58 -5.15 -5.23 -14.20
C ALA A 58 -5.50 -6.56 -13.52
N CYS A 59 -4.52 -7.18 -12.84
CA CYS A 59 -4.77 -8.39 -12.05
C CYS A 59 -5.71 -8.14 -10.88
N TYR A 60 -5.58 -7.01 -10.18
CA TYR A 60 -6.50 -6.64 -9.11
C TYR A 60 -7.90 -6.29 -9.62
N ASP A 61 -8.05 -5.60 -10.75
CA ASP A 61 -9.35 -5.34 -11.36
C ASP A 61 -10.09 -6.64 -11.70
N ARG A 62 -9.35 -7.63 -12.21
CA ARG A 62 -9.87 -8.98 -12.40
C ARG A 62 -10.25 -9.65 -11.08
N ALA A 63 -9.48 -9.46 -10.01
CA ALA A 63 -9.79 -10.01 -8.70
C ALA A 63 -11.06 -9.39 -8.10
N ILE A 64 -11.27 -8.08 -8.28
CA ILE A 64 -12.49 -7.37 -7.86
C ILE A 64 -13.73 -7.90 -8.59
N GLN A 65 -13.62 -8.23 -9.88
CA GLN A 65 -14.74 -8.82 -10.64
C GLN A 65 -15.15 -10.20 -10.09
N LEU A 66 -14.19 -10.99 -9.60
CA LEU A 66 -14.45 -12.33 -9.04
C LEU A 66 -14.90 -12.27 -7.58
N GLU A 67 -14.28 -11.40 -6.79
CA GLU A 67 -14.46 -11.28 -5.34
C GLU A 67 -14.68 -9.80 -4.94
N PRO A 68 -15.84 -9.21 -5.22
CA PRO A 68 -16.09 -7.78 -4.97
C PRO A 68 -16.18 -7.45 -3.47
N GLU A 69 -16.32 -8.44 -2.60
CA GLU A 69 -16.44 -8.26 -1.14
C GLU A 69 -15.10 -8.08 -0.42
N GLN A 70 -13.98 -8.34 -1.09
CA GLN A 70 -12.66 -8.32 -0.46
C GLN A 70 -12.00 -6.96 -0.59
N ILE A 71 -11.79 -6.28 0.55
CA ILE A 71 -11.14 -4.96 0.61
C ILE A 71 -9.68 -4.99 0.15
N ILE A 72 -8.99 -6.13 0.34
CA ILE A 72 -7.57 -6.30 0.02
C ILE A 72 -7.30 -6.01 -1.46
N HIS A 73 -8.21 -6.41 -2.35
CA HIS A 73 -8.06 -6.17 -3.79
C HIS A 73 -8.14 -4.69 -4.13
N TYR A 74 -9.04 -3.95 -3.48
CA TYR A 74 -9.14 -2.49 -3.64
C TYR A 74 -7.91 -1.76 -3.11
N GLN A 75 -7.38 -2.16 -1.95
CA GLN A 75 -6.13 -1.63 -1.41
C GLN A 75 -4.96 -1.86 -2.37
N GLY A 76 -4.90 -3.04 -2.98
CA GLY A 76 -3.93 -3.40 -4.01
C GLY A 76 -3.98 -2.46 -5.21
N VAL A 77 -5.16 -2.28 -5.84
CA VAL A 77 -5.34 -1.34 -6.96
C VAL A 77 -4.84 0.06 -6.58
N VAL A 78 -5.30 0.57 -5.45
CA VAL A 78 -5.00 1.94 -5.03
C VAL A 78 -3.51 2.13 -4.73
N LYS A 79 -2.87 1.15 -4.06
CA LYS A 79 -1.43 1.16 -3.82
C LYS A 79 -0.63 1.16 -5.12
N SER A 80 -1.00 0.31 -6.08
CA SER A 80 -0.36 0.29 -7.40
C SER A 80 -0.56 1.60 -8.17
N MET A 81 -1.75 2.19 -8.14
CA MET A 81 -2.03 3.49 -8.77
C MET A 81 -1.26 4.65 -8.12
N LEU A 82 -1.09 4.63 -6.79
CA LEU A 82 -0.25 5.61 -6.08
C LEU A 82 1.22 5.50 -6.52
N GLY A 83 1.75 4.28 -6.64
CA GLY A 83 3.10 4.04 -7.14
C GLY A 83 3.29 4.48 -8.60
N LEU A 84 2.23 4.43 -9.42
CA LEU A 84 2.21 4.98 -10.78
C LEU A 84 2.07 6.51 -10.83
N GLY A 85 1.82 7.17 -9.69
CA GLY A 85 1.62 8.62 -9.63
C GLY A 85 0.25 9.10 -10.10
N GLN A 86 -0.73 8.21 -10.26
CA GLN A 86 -2.08 8.55 -10.74
C GLN A 86 -3.00 9.04 -9.60
N PHE A 87 -2.59 10.10 -8.91
CA PHE A 87 -3.24 10.57 -7.69
C PHE A 87 -4.70 11.00 -7.89
N SER A 88 -5.04 11.62 -9.02
CA SER A 88 -6.41 12.09 -9.31
C SER A 88 -7.38 10.92 -9.51
N THR A 89 -6.92 9.87 -10.20
CA THR A 89 -7.65 8.62 -10.38
C THR A 89 -7.89 7.94 -9.03
N VAL A 90 -6.86 7.90 -8.18
CA VAL A 90 -6.97 7.32 -6.82
C VAL A 90 -8.09 8.00 -6.02
N ILE A 91 -8.13 9.33 -5.98
CA ILE A 91 -9.17 10.06 -5.26
C ILE A 91 -10.57 9.71 -5.80
N THR A 92 -10.72 9.72 -7.12
CA THR A 92 -12.01 9.46 -7.78
C THR A 92 -12.48 8.03 -7.50
N GLN A 93 -11.59 7.06 -7.65
CA GLN A 93 -11.88 5.64 -7.44
C GLN A 93 -12.24 5.36 -5.98
N VAL A 94 -11.44 5.84 -5.02
CA VAL A 94 -11.69 5.65 -3.58
C VAL A 94 -13.01 6.31 -3.17
N ASN A 95 -13.30 7.53 -3.62
CA ASN A 95 -14.57 8.18 -3.32
C ASN A 95 -15.77 7.40 -3.91
N GLY A 96 -15.63 6.84 -5.11
CA GLY A 96 -16.66 5.98 -5.72
C GLY A 96 -16.90 4.68 -4.95
N VAL A 97 -15.85 4.07 -4.41
CA VAL A 97 -15.95 2.87 -3.55
C VAL A 97 -16.60 3.22 -2.22
N LEU A 98 -16.14 4.27 -1.55
CA LEU A 98 -16.67 4.70 -0.25
C LEU A 98 -18.12 5.21 -0.31
N ALA A 99 -18.55 5.74 -1.46
CA ALA A 99 -19.95 6.08 -1.68
C ALA A 99 -20.88 4.85 -1.66
N LYS A 100 -20.36 3.68 -2.06
CA LYS A 100 -21.10 2.41 -2.05
C LYS A 100 -20.90 1.65 -0.73
N ARG A 101 -19.72 1.77 -0.13
CA ARG A 101 -19.26 1.02 1.05
C ARG A 101 -18.56 1.96 2.05
N PRO A 102 -19.31 2.76 2.80
CA PRO A 102 -18.74 3.69 3.78
C PRO A 102 -18.01 2.97 4.92
N GLU A 103 -18.30 1.68 5.16
CA GLU A 103 -17.64 0.85 6.16
C GLU A 103 -16.12 0.72 5.94
N TRP A 104 -15.63 0.88 4.70
CA TRP A 104 -14.22 0.77 4.34
C TRP A 104 -13.43 2.09 4.45
N THR A 105 -14.06 3.12 5.02
CA THR A 105 -13.41 4.42 5.21
C THR A 105 -12.10 4.32 5.98
N PRO A 106 -11.98 3.64 7.14
CA PRO A 106 -10.73 3.68 7.91
C PRO A 106 -9.54 3.04 7.18
N GLU A 107 -9.79 2.06 6.31
CA GLU A 107 -8.74 1.37 5.56
C GLU A 107 -8.35 2.09 4.26
N LEU A 108 -9.30 2.74 3.58
CA LEU A 108 -9.06 3.39 2.29
C LEU A 108 -8.81 4.89 2.37
N ASN A 109 -9.20 5.55 3.47
CA ASN A 109 -9.06 7.00 3.64
C ASN A 109 -7.59 7.45 3.57
N SER A 110 -6.67 6.65 4.11
CA SER A 110 -5.23 6.91 4.11
C SER A 110 -4.69 7.22 2.70
N TYR A 111 -5.17 6.49 1.68
CA TYR A 111 -4.72 6.64 0.30
C TYR A 111 -5.26 7.91 -0.37
N ARG A 112 -6.52 8.28 -0.15
CA ARG A 112 -7.06 9.54 -0.71
C ARG A 112 -6.48 10.76 0.00
N VAL A 113 -6.17 10.66 1.29
CA VAL A 113 -5.40 11.67 2.02
C VAL A 113 -4.02 11.81 1.40
N GLU A 114 -3.35 10.69 1.10
CA GLU A 114 -2.04 10.71 0.46
C GLU A 114 -2.06 11.40 -0.91
N ALA A 115 -3.00 10.99 -1.75
CA ALA A 115 -3.19 11.58 -3.07
C ALA A 115 -3.54 13.08 -2.98
N ALA A 116 -4.37 13.49 -2.01
CA ALA A 116 -4.81 14.88 -1.88
C ALA A 116 -3.67 15.84 -1.52
N TRP A 117 -2.79 15.47 -0.58
CA TRP A 117 -1.65 16.34 -0.25
C TRP A 117 -0.60 16.37 -1.37
N LYS A 118 -0.39 15.25 -2.10
CA LYS A 118 0.48 15.22 -3.29
C LYS A 118 -0.05 16.10 -4.43
N LEU A 119 -1.37 16.20 -4.58
CA LEU A 119 -2.03 17.09 -5.55
C LEU A 119 -2.25 18.51 -5.04
N THR A 120 -1.84 18.84 -3.81
CA THR A 120 -2.10 20.12 -3.15
C THR A 120 -3.60 20.50 -3.04
N GLN A 121 -4.48 19.50 -3.02
CA GLN A 121 -5.93 19.67 -2.87
C GLN A 121 -6.31 19.78 -1.39
N TRP A 122 -6.04 20.94 -0.81
CA TRP A 122 -6.18 21.18 0.62
C TRP A 122 -7.62 21.13 1.14
N ASP A 123 -8.59 21.58 0.37
CA ASP A 123 -10.01 21.59 0.78
C ASP A 123 -10.53 20.15 0.90
N SER A 124 -10.17 19.30 -0.07
CA SER A 124 -10.48 17.86 -0.02
C SER A 124 -9.74 17.18 1.13
N LEU A 125 -8.46 17.51 1.35
CA LEU A 125 -7.67 16.98 2.46
C LEU A 125 -8.32 17.28 3.82
N GLU A 126 -8.76 18.52 4.04
CA GLU A 126 -9.44 18.92 5.28
C GLU A 126 -10.73 18.13 5.52
N ASN A 127 -11.53 17.94 4.47
CA ASN A 127 -12.74 17.12 4.54
C ASN A 127 -12.43 15.64 4.85
N TYR A 128 -11.39 15.07 4.25
CA TYR A 128 -10.99 13.68 4.49
C TYR A 128 -10.46 13.47 5.91
N LEU A 129 -9.70 14.44 6.43
CA LEU A 129 -9.19 14.41 7.81
C LEU A 129 -10.32 14.60 8.84
N ALA A 130 -11.33 15.42 8.54
CA ALA A 130 -12.50 15.57 9.41
C ALA A 130 -13.36 14.30 9.47
N SER A 131 -13.40 13.52 8.39
CA SER A 131 -14.18 12.28 8.31
C SER A 131 -13.56 11.10 9.06
N ASP A 132 -12.26 11.16 9.38
CA ASP A 132 -11.52 10.05 9.94
C ASP A 132 -11.02 10.38 11.35
N GLY A 133 -11.86 10.05 12.34
CA GLY A 133 -11.54 10.25 13.75
C GLY A 133 -10.72 9.11 14.39
N LYS A 134 -10.31 8.09 13.63
CA LYS A 134 -9.78 6.83 14.21
C LYS A 134 -8.47 6.34 13.61
N SER A 135 -8.16 6.65 12.35
CA SER A 135 -6.94 6.10 11.73
C SER A 135 -5.71 6.97 11.99
N ASN A 136 -4.65 6.34 12.52
CA ASN A 136 -3.37 6.99 12.84
C ASN A 136 -2.27 6.61 11.84
N THR A 137 -2.62 6.30 10.59
CA THR A 137 -1.61 5.96 9.56
C THR A 137 -0.67 7.14 9.30
N TRP A 138 0.59 6.85 8.95
CA TRP A 138 1.60 7.84 8.56
C TRP A 138 1.06 8.92 7.61
N SER A 139 0.40 8.53 6.52
CA SER A 139 -0.13 9.47 5.52
C SER A 139 -1.15 10.45 6.09
N ILE A 140 -1.94 10.03 7.09
CA ILE A 140 -2.93 10.87 7.78
C ILE A 140 -2.23 11.88 8.68
N ARG A 141 -1.28 11.43 9.49
CA ARG A 141 -0.49 12.31 10.36
C ARG A 141 0.29 13.35 9.56
N LEU A 142 0.89 12.93 8.45
CA LEU A 142 1.58 13.83 7.53
C LEU A 142 0.60 14.84 6.91
N GLY A 143 -0.60 14.40 6.52
CA GLY A 143 -1.67 15.29 6.08
C GLY A 143 -2.06 16.35 7.12
N GLN A 144 -2.20 15.95 8.40
CA GLN A 144 -2.48 16.87 9.52
C GLN A 144 -1.33 17.87 9.73
N LEU A 145 -0.08 17.41 9.66
CA LEU A 145 1.10 18.25 9.78
C LEU A 145 1.14 19.30 8.65
N LEU A 146 0.89 18.90 7.41
CA LEU A 146 0.86 19.82 6.26
C LEU A 146 -0.30 20.82 6.36
N LEU A 147 -1.47 20.39 6.85
CA LEU A 147 -2.62 21.26 7.03
C LEU A 147 -2.37 22.32 8.13
N SER A 148 -1.80 21.93 9.27
CA SER A 148 -1.42 22.87 10.35
C SER A 148 -0.37 23.88 9.90
N ALA A 149 0.62 23.44 9.10
CA ALA A 149 1.59 24.33 8.46
C ALA A 149 0.92 25.35 7.54
N LYS A 150 -0.05 24.92 6.72
CA LYS A 150 -0.82 25.81 5.84
C LYS A 150 -1.65 26.82 6.61
N LYS A 151 -2.29 26.41 7.71
CA LYS A 151 -3.08 27.28 8.60
C LYS A 151 -2.24 28.18 9.50
N LYS A 152 -0.91 28.01 9.51
CA LYS A 152 0.05 28.75 10.36
C LYS A 152 -0.19 28.55 11.86
N GLU A 153 -0.70 27.37 12.24
CA GLU A 153 -0.90 27.01 13.64
C GLU A 153 0.40 26.40 14.21
N ALA A 154 1.28 27.25 14.75
CA ALA A 154 2.60 26.81 15.18
C ALA A 154 2.57 25.74 16.29
N ALA A 155 1.68 25.86 17.27
CA ALA A 155 1.60 24.93 18.40
C ALA A 155 1.22 23.51 17.94
N THR A 156 0.14 23.38 17.17
CA THR A 156 -0.35 22.10 16.65
C THR A 156 0.65 21.48 15.66
N PHE A 157 1.35 22.30 14.89
CA PHE A 157 2.43 21.86 14.01
C PHE A 157 3.58 21.20 14.78
N TYR A 158 4.11 21.84 15.83
CA TYR A 158 5.23 21.27 16.59
C TYR A 158 4.85 20.02 17.38
N GLU A 159 3.63 19.98 17.91
CA GLU A 159 3.10 18.79 18.59
C GLU A 159 2.97 17.60 17.63
N THR A 160 2.33 17.81 16.48
CA THR A 160 2.18 16.75 15.47
C THR A 160 3.53 16.29 14.93
N LEU A 161 4.48 17.21 14.69
CA LEU A 161 5.83 16.87 14.25
C LEU A 161 6.55 15.96 15.26
N ARG A 162 6.41 16.24 16.56
CA ARG A 162 7.03 15.44 17.62
C ARG A 162 6.48 14.02 17.65
N THR A 163 5.15 13.88 17.55
CA THR A 163 4.48 12.57 17.52
C THR A 163 4.91 11.76 16.30
N VAL A 164 4.83 12.38 15.12
CA VAL A 164 5.19 11.74 13.85
C VAL A 164 6.64 11.28 13.82
N ARG A 165 7.56 12.10 14.35
CA ARG A 165 8.97 11.73 14.48
C ARG A 165 9.16 10.53 15.42
N ALA A 166 8.45 10.50 16.55
CA ALA A 166 8.56 9.39 17.50
C ALA A 166 8.07 8.06 16.91
N GLU A 167 6.96 8.09 16.16
CA GLU A 167 6.41 6.90 15.50
C GLU A 167 7.37 6.34 14.42
N GLN A 168 8.07 7.20 13.68
CA GLN A 168 9.01 6.77 12.63
C GLN A 168 10.36 6.24 13.14
N ILE A 169 10.75 6.55 14.38
CA ILE A 169 12.00 6.04 14.95
C ILE A 169 11.95 4.52 15.15
N VAL A 170 10.78 3.97 15.47
CA VAL A 170 10.61 2.53 15.74
C VAL A 170 10.99 1.68 14.52
N PRO A 171 10.40 1.85 13.32
CA PRO A 171 10.78 1.06 12.15
C PRO A 171 12.25 1.29 11.73
N LEU A 172 12.75 2.52 11.83
CA LEU A 172 14.14 2.82 11.50
C LEU A 172 15.13 2.10 12.44
N SER A 173 14.79 2.05 13.74
CA SER A 173 15.59 1.32 14.72
C SER A 173 15.64 -0.18 14.43
N ALA A 174 14.52 -0.77 13.98
CA ALA A 174 14.46 -2.17 13.56
C ALA A 174 15.35 -2.43 12.33
N ALA A 175 15.24 -1.59 11.30
CA ALA A 175 16.08 -1.68 10.08
C ALA A 175 17.59 -1.57 10.40
N SER A 176 17.96 -0.83 11.44
CA SER A 176 19.35 -0.65 11.87
C SER A 176 20.02 -1.94 12.35
N PHE A 177 19.26 -2.95 12.78
CA PHE A 177 19.79 -4.23 13.28
C PHE A 177 20.01 -5.28 12.17
N GLU A 178 19.61 -5.01 10.94
CA GLU A 178 19.65 -5.96 9.83
C GLU A 178 20.92 -5.80 8.97
N ARG A 179 21.37 -6.89 8.33
CA ARG A 179 22.43 -6.81 7.31
C ARG A 179 21.87 -6.05 6.10
N GLY A 180 22.55 -4.99 5.67
CA GLY A 180 22.01 -4.05 4.68
C GLY A 180 21.16 -2.93 5.28
N SER A 181 21.34 -2.64 6.57
CA SER A 181 20.61 -1.61 7.35
C SER A 181 20.45 -0.26 6.65
N TYR A 182 21.46 0.19 5.89
CA TYR A 182 21.36 1.43 5.11
C TYR A 182 20.36 1.35 3.96
N GLN A 183 20.27 0.20 3.28
CA GLN A 183 19.34 0.02 2.16
C GLN A 183 17.89 0.01 2.65
N ARG A 184 17.61 -0.73 3.73
CA ARG A 184 16.27 -0.75 4.34
C ARG A 184 15.91 0.54 5.05
N GLY A 185 16.88 1.25 5.62
CA GLY A 185 16.64 2.55 6.26
C GLY A 185 16.40 3.70 5.27
N TYR A 186 16.58 3.47 3.97
CA TYR A 186 16.35 4.48 2.93
C TYR A 186 14.88 4.55 2.47
N GLU A 187 14.12 3.47 2.69
CA GLU A 187 12.69 3.36 2.38
C GLU A 187 11.83 4.07 3.43
#